data_AF-A0A1S3L5F2-F1
#
_entry.id   AF-A0A1S3L5F2-F1
#
_cell.length_a   1.000
_cell.length_b   1.000
_cell.length_c   1.000
_cell.angle_alpha   90.00
_cell.angle_beta   90.00
_cell.angle_gamma   90.00
#
_symmetry.space_group_name_H-M   'P 1'
#
loop_
_entity.id
_entity.type
_entity.pdbx_description
1 polymer ?
#
loop_
_entity_poly.entity_id
_entity_poly.type
_entity_poly.pdbx_seq_one_letter_code
_entity_poly.pdbx_strand_id
1 'polypeptide(L)'
;MMKVKLDLQKRLLDVPALLLTTLMELNPDELKTFQSYLTSGQLLGIPPIPWIELENTGRQDTVDQKVKRYGPGGAVGITVEILRRTKLDNLAGRLQWSFFPLSQLPLLHSTSPSQMLLLLTSAGNSGQLSSQ
;
A
#
# COMPACT_ATOMS: atom_id res chain seq x y z
N MET A 1 -28.14 -10.81 5.47
CA MET A 1 -27.02 -11.72 5.11
C MET A 1 -26.26 -11.28 3.84
N MET A 2 -26.10 -9.98 3.55
CA MET A 2 -25.44 -9.49 2.31
C MET A 2 -24.12 -8.72 2.55
N LYS A 3 -23.82 -8.31 3.80
CA LYS A 3 -22.60 -7.54 4.12
C LYS A 3 -21.33 -8.39 4.03
N VAL A 4 -21.32 -9.58 4.63
CA VAL A 4 -20.13 -10.45 4.67
C VAL A 4 -19.64 -10.86 3.28
N LYS A 5 -20.54 -11.13 2.33
CA LYS A 5 -20.16 -11.49 0.95
C LYS A 5 -19.54 -10.30 0.21
N LEU A 6 -20.04 -9.09 0.45
CA LEU A 6 -19.47 -7.85 -0.10
C LEU A 6 -18.15 -7.48 0.59
N ASP A 7 -18.03 -7.71 1.89
CA ASP A 7 -16.79 -7.52 2.65
C ASP A 7 -15.71 -8.51 2.20
N LEU A 8 -16.08 -9.76 1.92
CA LEU A 8 -15.17 -10.76 1.36
C LEU A 8 -14.81 -10.47 -0.10
N GLN A 9 -15.75 -10.01 -0.93
CA GLN A 9 -15.49 -9.56 -2.30
C GLN A 9 -14.58 -8.33 -2.34
N LYS A 10 -14.75 -7.38 -1.40
CA LYS A 10 -13.81 -6.26 -1.18
C LYS A 10 -12.42 -6.74 -0.71
N ARG A 11 -12.35 -7.85 0.02
CA ARG A 11 -11.11 -8.47 0.54
C ARG A 11 -10.45 -9.46 -0.43
N LEU A 12 -11.12 -9.78 -1.53
CA LEU A 12 -10.66 -10.62 -2.65
C LEU A 12 -10.59 -9.82 -3.95
N LEU A 13 -10.59 -8.48 -3.88
CA LEU A 13 -10.37 -7.67 -5.06
C LEU A 13 -9.08 -8.12 -5.72
N ASP A 14 -9.18 -8.45 -7.01
CA ASP A 14 -8.01 -8.65 -7.85
C ASP A 14 -7.10 -7.43 -7.69
N VAL A 15 -5.78 -7.64 -7.70
CA VAL A 15 -4.81 -6.61 -7.37
C VAL A 15 -5.01 -5.32 -8.17
N PRO A 16 -5.33 -5.35 -9.48
CA PRO A 16 -5.69 -4.15 -10.23
C PRO A 16 -6.91 -3.41 -9.65
N ALA A 17 -7.97 -4.11 -9.25
CA ALA A 17 -9.17 -3.50 -8.68
C ALA A 17 -8.90 -2.87 -7.29
N LEU A 18 -8.06 -3.51 -6.48
CA LEU A 18 -7.61 -2.96 -5.20
C LEU A 18 -6.79 -1.67 -5.40
N LEU A 19 -5.86 -1.69 -6.34
CA LEU A 19 -5.06 -0.52 -6.70
C LEU A 19 -5.92 0.61 -7.28
N LEU A 20 -6.88 0.29 -8.15
CA LEU A 20 -7.79 1.27 -8.73
C LEU A 20 -8.63 1.95 -7.65
N THR A 21 -9.23 1.17 -6.75
CA THR A 21 -10.03 1.71 -5.65
C THR A 21 -9.20 2.66 -4.80
N THR A 22 -7.94 2.31 -4.54
CA THR A 22 -6.99 3.17 -3.81
C THR A 22 -6.72 4.48 -4.57
N LEU A 23 -6.46 4.43 -5.88
CA LEU A 23 -6.22 5.65 -6.67
C LEU A 23 -7.46 6.53 -6.83
N MET A 24 -8.67 5.97 -6.76
CA MET A 24 -9.92 6.74 -6.79
C MET A 24 -10.11 7.64 -5.55
N GLU A 25 -9.49 7.29 -4.43
CA GLU A 25 -9.51 8.13 -3.22
C GLU A 25 -8.54 9.32 -3.31
N LEU A 26 -7.62 9.34 -4.29
CA LEU A 26 -6.73 10.48 -4.51
C LEU A 26 -7.47 11.63 -5.18
N ASN A 27 -7.26 12.84 -4.67
CA ASN A 27 -7.66 14.04 -5.39
C ASN A 27 -6.76 14.25 -6.65
N PRO A 28 -7.13 15.16 -7.58
CA PRO A 28 -6.38 15.35 -8.81
C PRO A 28 -4.89 15.73 -8.62
N ASP A 29 -4.56 16.51 -7.59
CA ASP A 29 -3.18 16.95 -7.33
C ASP A 29 -2.34 15.85 -6.67
N GLU A 30 -2.95 15.07 -5.79
CA GLU A 30 -2.35 13.85 -5.24
C GLU A 30 -2.07 12.81 -6.33
N LEU A 31 -2.99 12.65 -7.29
CA LEU A 31 -2.80 11.75 -8.42
C LEU A 31 -1.65 12.21 -9.33
N LYS A 32 -1.57 13.51 -9.65
CA LYS A 32 -0.44 14.06 -10.42
C LYS A 32 0.88 13.84 -9.69
N THR A 33 0.91 14.09 -8.39
CA THR A 33 2.11 13.86 -7.56
C THR A 33 2.49 12.38 -7.57
N PHE A 34 1.50 11.49 -7.43
CA PHE A 34 1.70 10.04 -7.49
C PHE A 34 2.31 9.60 -8.83
N GLN A 35 1.77 10.08 -9.95
CA GLN A 35 2.28 9.79 -11.29
C GLN A 35 3.69 10.36 -11.51
N SER A 36 4.02 11.51 -10.91
CA SER A 36 5.38 12.06 -10.92
C SER A 36 6.40 11.14 -10.24
N TYR A 37 6.04 10.50 -9.12
CA TYR A 37 6.92 9.51 -8.48
C TYR A 37 7.19 8.28 -9.35
N LEU A 38 6.22 7.85 -10.15
CA LEU A 38 6.39 6.71 -11.07
C LEU A 38 7.35 7.01 -12.23
N THR A 39 7.44 8.28 -12.63
CA THR A 39 8.18 8.71 -13.82
C THR A 39 9.56 9.29 -13.50
N SER A 40 9.71 9.91 -12.32
CA SER A 40 10.91 10.68 -11.95
C SER A 40 12.12 9.86 -11.52
N GLY A 41 12.00 8.54 -11.36
CA GLY A 41 13.10 7.69 -10.89
C GLY A 41 13.51 7.93 -9.43
N GLN A 42 12.69 8.65 -8.65
CA GLN A 42 12.95 8.96 -7.23
C GLN A 42 12.84 7.74 -6.30
N LEU A 43 12.31 6.63 -6.81
CA LEU A 43 12.22 5.35 -6.12
C LEU A 43 13.49 4.53 -6.43
N LEU A 44 14.46 4.56 -5.52
CA LEU A 44 15.73 3.84 -5.69
C LEU A 44 15.50 2.35 -5.96
N GLY A 45 16.16 1.82 -6.99
CA GLY A 45 16.04 0.41 -7.38
C GLY A 45 14.74 0.05 -8.09
N ILE A 46 13.84 1.01 -8.32
CA ILE A 46 12.60 0.80 -9.07
C ILE A 46 12.75 1.44 -10.46
N PRO A 47 12.69 0.66 -11.56
CA PRO A 47 12.76 1.20 -12.90
C PRO A 47 11.58 2.14 -13.17
N PRO A 48 11.78 3.42 -13.55
CA PRO A 48 10.68 4.33 -13.79
C PRO A 48 9.79 3.86 -14.95
N ILE A 49 8.53 4.29 -14.91
CA ILE A 49 7.60 4.21 -16.05
C ILE A 49 7.86 5.45 -16.92
N PRO A 50 8.07 5.31 -18.24
CA PRO A 50 8.25 6.45 -19.12
C PRO A 50 7.09 7.45 -19.02
N TRP A 51 7.40 8.75 -19.01
CA TRP A 51 6.37 9.82 -18.94
C TRP A 51 5.30 9.69 -20.02
N ILE A 52 5.70 9.34 -21.25
CA ILE A 52 4.80 9.15 -22.40
C ILE A 52 3.73 8.06 -22.14
N GLU A 53 4.00 7.11 -21.25
CA GLU A 53 3.06 6.04 -20.88
C GLU A 53 2.09 6.46 -19.77
N LEU A 54 2.30 7.63 -19.14
CA LEU A 54 1.48 8.17 -18.06
C LEU A 54 0.92 9.57 -18.33
N GLU A 55 1.35 10.24 -19.39
CA GLU A 55 0.86 11.55 -19.81
C GLU A 55 -0.64 11.48 -20.16
N ASN A 56 -1.46 12.29 -19.47
CA ASN A 56 -2.93 12.32 -19.58
C ASN A 56 -3.64 10.99 -19.24
N THR A 57 -2.96 10.05 -18.60
CA THR A 57 -3.55 8.77 -18.26
C THR A 57 -4.46 8.84 -17.05
N GLY A 58 -5.57 8.10 -17.13
CA GLY A 58 -6.51 7.96 -16.03
C GLY A 58 -5.95 7.06 -14.92
N ARG A 59 -6.73 6.93 -13.84
CA ARG A 59 -6.40 6.04 -12.72
C ARG A 59 -6.29 4.58 -13.17
N GLN A 60 -7.15 4.13 -14.10
CA GLN A 60 -7.13 2.77 -14.64
C GLN A 60 -5.84 2.49 -15.41
N ASP A 61 -5.52 3.34 -16.37
CA ASP A 61 -4.29 3.22 -17.17
C ASP A 61 -3.03 3.21 -16.29
N THR A 62 -3.01 4.05 -15.25
CA THR A 62 -1.91 4.08 -14.27
C THR A 62 -1.77 2.73 -13.55
N VAL A 63 -2.88 2.10 -13.18
CA VAL A 63 -2.87 0.76 -12.56
C VAL A 63 -2.35 -0.28 -13.54
N ASP A 64 -2.85 -0.27 -14.77
CA ASP A 64 -2.50 -1.26 -15.78
C ASP A 64 -1.01 -1.22 -16.10
N GLN A 65 -0.43 -0.02 -16.25
CA GLN A 65 1.01 0.15 -16.46
C GLN A 65 1.83 -0.33 -15.27
N LYS A 66 1.41 -0.02 -14.04
CA LYS A 66 2.12 -0.49 -12.83
C LYS A 66 2.11 -2.02 -12.72
N VAL A 67 0.95 -2.64 -12.92
CA VAL A 67 0.82 -4.10 -12.84
C VAL A 67 1.62 -4.77 -13.95
N LYS A 68 1.58 -4.22 -15.17
CA LYS A 68 2.39 -4.70 -16.30
C LYS A 68 3.89 -4.59 -16.02
N ARG A 69 4.35 -3.48 -15.45
CA ARG A 69 5.77 -3.19 -15.22
C ARG A 69 6.36 -3.92 -14.02
N TYR A 70 5.63 -3.98 -12.91
CA TYR A 70 6.15 -4.42 -11.61
C TYR A 70 5.52 -5.71 -11.10
N GLY A 71 4.55 -6.28 -11.82
CA GLY A 71 3.71 -7.37 -11.35
C GLY A 71 2.75 -6.96 -10.23
N PRO A 72 1.81 -7.83 -9.83
CA PRO A 72 0.80 -7.49 -8.84
C PRO A 72 1.38 -7.07 -7.48
N GLY A 73 2.29 -7.87 -6.91
CA GLY A 73 2.90 -7.56 -5.61
C GLY A 73 3.80 -6.33 -5.63
N GLY A 74 4.60 -6.17 -6.69
CA GLY A 74 5.45 -4.99 -6.87
C GLY A 74 4.64 -3.71 -7.04
N ALA A 75 3.53 -3.78 -7.79
CA ALA A 75 2.61 -2.65 -7.96
C ALA A 75 2.00 -2.21 -6.62
N VAL A 76 1.64 -3.13 -5.73
CA VAL A 76 1.17 -2.80 -4.38
C VAL A 76 2.27 -2.16 -3.54
N GLY A 77 3.46 -2.77 -3.50
CA GLY A 77 4.58 -2.26 -2.72
C GLY A 77 4.95 -0.82 -3.10
N ILE A 78 5.05 -0.54 -4.40
CA ILE A 78 5.33 0.81 -4.92
C ILE A 78 4.22 1.78 -4.56
N THR A 79 2.96 1.37 -4.63
CA THR A 79 1.83 2.24 -4.26
C THR A 79 1.89 2.63 -2.80
N VAL A 80 2.14 1.67 -1.91
CA VAL A 80 2.27 1.93 -0.47
C VAL A 80 3.41 2.91 -0.18
N GLU A 81 4.57 2.72 -0.83
CA GLU A 81 5.72 3.61 -0.65
C GLU A 81 5.42 5.05 -1.11
N ILE A 82 4.84 5.21 -2.30
CA ILE A 82 4.51 6.55 -2.82
C ILE A 82 3.48 7.24 -1.92
N LEU A 83 2.43 6.53 -1.49
CA LEU A 83 1.40 7.09 -0.59
C LEU A 83 2.00 7.58 0.73
N ARG A 84 2.97 6.86 1.30
CA ARG A 84 3.69 7.31 2.51
C ARG A 84 4.52 8.57 2.24
N ARG A 85 5.22 8.64 1.10
CA ARG A 85 5.99 9.84 0.70
C ARG A 85 5.09 11.07 0.49
N THR A 86 3.84 10.87 0.10
CA THR A 86 2.84 11.94 -0.05
C THR A 86 2.00 12.18 1.22
N LYS A 87 2.37 11.61 2.38
CA LYS A 87 1.66 11.75 3.67
C LYS A 87 0.22 11.21 3.68
N LEU A 88 -0.05 10.19 2.86
CA LEU A 88 -1.34 9.47 2.79
C LEU A 88 -1.26 8.15 3.55
N ASP A 89 -0.71 8.18 4.77
CA ASP A 89 -0.39 6.98 5.58
C ASP A 89 -1.60 6.09 5.86
N ASN A 90 -2.77 6.71 6.10
CA ASN A 90 -4.01 5.98 6.33
C ASN A 90 -4.44 5.16 5.10
N LEU A 91 -4.28 5.72 3.90
CA LEU A 91 -4.61 5.03 2.66
C LEU A 91 -3.59 3.92 2.38
N ALA A 92 -2.30 4.19 2.62
CA ALA A 92 -1.22 3.22 2.51
C ALA A 92 -1.44 2.00 3.42
N GLY A 93 -1.80 2.24 4.70
CA GLY A 93 -2.08 1.19 5.67
C GLY A 93 -3.27 0.31 5.27
N ARG A 94 -4.36 0.91 4.76
CA ARG A 94 -5.52 0.15 4.24
C ARG A 94 -5.16 -0.71 3.05
N LEU A 95 -4.42 -0.18 2.08
CA LEU A 95 -3.96 -0.93 0.91
C LEU A 95 -3.08 -2.11 1.34
N GLN A 96 -2.11 -1.85 2.22
CA GLN A 96 -1.21 -2.88 2.74
C GLN A 96 -1.99 -3.99 3.43
N TRP A 97 -2.88 -3.65 4.37
CA TRP A 97 -3.70 -4.62 5.09
C TRP A 97 -4.64 -5.42 4.17
N SER A 98 -5.14 -4.80 3.11
CA SER A 98 -6.03 -5.47 2.15
C SER A 98 -5.28 -6.45 1.23
N PHE A 99 -4.00 -6.19 0.96
CA PHE A 99 -3.17 -7.07 0.13
C PHE A 99 -2.55 -8.23 0.93
N PHE A 100 -2.26 -8.05 2.21
CA PHE A 100 -1.81 -9.15 3.07
C PHE A 100 -2.97 -10.10 3.36
N PRO A 101 -2.91 -11.38 2.94
CA PRO A 101 -3.94 -12.32 3.29
C PRO A 101 -3.89 -12.55 4.80
N LEU A 102 -5.05 -12.53 5.47
CA LEU A 102 -5.15 -12.72 6.94
C LEU A 102 -4.49 -14.02 7.45
N SER A 103 -4.16 -14.95 6.55
CA SER A 103 -3.41 -16.17 6.84
C SER A 103 -1.90 -15.96 7.09
N GLN A 104 -1.36 -14.76 6.82
CA GLN A 104 0.04 -14.40 7.11
C GLN A 104 0.21 -13.45 8.31
N LEU A 105 -0.88 -13.05 8.97
CA LEU A 105 -0.77 -12.49 10.31
C LEU A 105 -0.28 -13.59 11.25
N PRO A 106 0.60 -13.32 12.24
CA PRO A 106 0.73 -14.23 13.36
C PRO A 106 -0.67 -14.39 13.92
N LEU A 107 -1.23 -15.58 13.72
CA LEU A 107 -2.62 -15.89 13.96
C LEU A 107 -2.98 -15.38 15.35
N LEU A 108 -4.09 -14.67 15.46
CA LEU A 108 -4.64 -14.09 16.69
C LEU A 108 -5.11 -15.19 17.68
N HIS A 109 -4.29 -16.22 17.89
CA HIS A 109 -4.46 -17.19 18.94
C HIS A 109 -3.70 -16.66 20.14
N SER A 110 -4.44 -16.07 21.07
CA SER A 110 -3.96 -15.72 22.40
C SER A 110 -2.94 -14.58 22.45
N THR A 111 -3.41 -13.35 22.25
CA THR A 111 -2.71 -12.20 22.84
C THR A 111 -3.71 -11.18 23.35
N SER A 112 -3.64 -10.92 24.66
CA SER A 112 -4.42 -9.90 25.35
C SER A 112 -4.14 -8.51 24.73
N PRO A 113 -5.11 -7.58 24.72
CA PRO A 113 -4.90 -6.19 24.26
C PRO A 113 -3.64 -5.52 24.84
N SER A 114 -3.24 -5.89 26.06
CA SER A 114 -2.03 -5.40 26.71
C SER A 114 -0.73 -5.83 26.01
N GLN A 115 -0.72 -7.01 25.39
CA GLN A 115 0.44 -7.52 24.64
C GLN A 115 0.50 -6.96 23.22
N MET A 116 -0.65 -6.61 22.64
CA MET A 116 -0.73 -5.94 21.33
C MET A 116 -0.18 -4.50 21.40
N LEU A 117 -0.36 -3.80 22.52
CA LEU A 117 0.19 -2.46 22.72
C LEU A 117 1.71 -2.47 22.89
N LEU A 118 2.27 -3.48 23.58
CA LEU A 118 3.73 -3.61 23.78
C LEU A 118 4.51 -3.76 22.46
N LEU A 119 3.96 -4.49 21.48
CA LEU A 119 4.55 -4.64 20.15
C LEU A 119 4.55 -3.33 19.35
N LEU A 120 3.56 -2.46 19.58
CA LEU A 120 3.50 -1.13 18.96
C LEU A 120 4.46 -0.14 19.64
N THR A 121 4.73 -0.28 20.95
CA THR A 121 5.65 0.60 21.69
C THR A 121 7.13 0.22 21.49
N SER A 122 7.46 -1.03 21.20
CA SER A 122 8.86 -1.47 21.01
C SER A 122 9.50 -1.02 19.69
N ALA A 123 8.76 -0.41 18.77
CA ALA A 123 9.32 0.18 17.54
C ALA A 123 9.90 1.59 17.76
N GLY A 124 9.88 2.12 18.99
CA GLY A 124 10.35 3.46 19.30
C GLY A 124 11.04 3.57 20.65
N ASN A 125 12.03 2.73 20.96
CA ASN A 125 13.09 3.09 21.91
C ASN A 125 14.30 2.14 21.84
N SER A 126 15.22 2.34 20.89
CA SER A 126 16.57 1.78 20.99
C SER A 126 17.46 2.82 21.68
N GLY A 127 17.58 2.72 23.00
CA GLY A 127 18.37 3.63 23.82
C GLY A 127 18.81 2.97 25.12
N GLN A 128 19.94 2.27 25.04
CA GLN A 128 20.83 1.80 26.10
C GLN A 128 20.49 0.51 26.88
N LEU A 129 21.22 -0.53 26.47
CA LEU A 129 21.86 -1.53 27.32
C LEU A 129 22.96 -0.90 28.19
N SER A 130 23.01 -1.23 29.47
CA SER A 130 24.22 -1.64 30.21
C SER A 130 23.81 -2.06 31.63
N SER A 131 23.80 -3.36 31.91
CA SER A 131 24.91 -4.13 32.48
C SER A 131 24.90 -4.07 34.01
N GLN A 132 24.42 -5.15 34.63
CA GLN A 132 25.18 -5.96 35.59
C GLN A 132 24.43 -7.27 35.88
#